data_AF-A0A842WED0-F1
#
_entry.id   AF-A0A842WED0-F1
#
_cell.length_a   1.000
_cell.length_b   1.000
_cell.length_c   1.000
_cell.angle_alpha   90.00
_cell.angle_beta   90.00
_cell.angle_gamma   90.00
#
_symmetry.space_group_name_H-M   'P 1'
#
loop_
_entity.id
_entity.type
_entity.pdbx_description
1 polymer ?
#
loop_
_entity_poly.entity_id
_entity_poly.type
_entity_poly.pdbx_seq_one_letter_code
_entity_poly.pdbx_strand_id
1 'polypeptide(L)'
;MGKETRLFKSEEQKSRPDVSAFLHQLADKISEGQVILRQGQEEITLQLPQHLILEVQVEDEDKRSKGIQHSLEVEIKWFDDGKGGPLELG
;
A
#
# COMPACT_ATOMS: atom_id res chain seq x y z
N MET A 1 9.43 -20.49 1.35
CA MET A 1 9.70 -19.05 1.14
C MET A 1 8.84 -18.60 -0.03
N GLY A 2 8.02 -17.57 0.17
CA GLY A 2 7.21 -16.99 -0.92
C GLY A 2 8.08 -16.25 -1.93
N LYS A 3 7.61 -16.09 -3.17
CA LYS A 3 8.27 -15.28 -4.20
C LYS A 3 7.67 -13.88 -4.16
N GLU A 4 8.52 -12.87 -4.00
CA GLU A 4 8.12 -11.47 -4.10
C GLU A 4 8.20 -11.01 -5.57
N THR A 5 7.23 -10.21 -6.01
CA THR A 5 7.27 -9.55 -7.31
C THR A 5 6.75 -8.13 -7.14
N ARG A 6 7.60 -7.15 -7.47
CA ARG A 6 7.26 -5.73 -7.40
C ARG A 6 6.49 -5.30 -8.64
N LEU A 7 5.26 -4.83 -8.45
CA LEU A 7 4.37 -4.43 -9.55
C LEU A 7 4.44 -2.93 -9.87
N PHE A 8 4.74 -2.10 -8.87
CA PHE A 8 4.82 -0.64 -8.99
C PHE A 8 5.78 -0.09 -7.92
N LYS A 9 6.52 0.99 -8.23
CA LYS A 9 7.34 1.71 -7.24
C LYS A 9 7.49 3.17 -7.65
N SER A 10 7.24 4.08 -6.71
CA SER A 10 7.56 5.50 -6.82
C SER A 10 8.37 5.96 -5.60
N GLU A 11 9.28 6.90 -5.79
CA GLU A 11 10.02 7.56 -4.71
C GLU A 11 10.18 9.04 -5.08
N GLU A 12 9.76 9.94 -4.20
CA GLU A 12 9.84 11.39 -4.42
C GLU A 12 9.93 12.14 -3.08
N GLN A 13 10.47 13.36 -3.12
CA GLN A 13 10.49 14.25 -1.97
C GLN A 13 9.22 15.11 -1.98
N LYS A 14 8.44 15.03 -0.90
CA LYS A 14 7.22 15.83 -0.71
C LYS A 14 7.29 16.64 0.59
N SER A 15 6.58 17.77 0.62
CA SER A 15 6.39 18.51 1.86
C SER A 15 5.43 17.78 2.81
N ARG A 16 5.46 18.09 4.11
CA ARG A 16 4.52 17.51 5.09
C ARG A 16 3.04 17.67 4.69
N PRO A 17 2.58 18.87 4.26
CA PRO A 17 1.21 19.04 3.74
C PRO A 17 0.90 18.14 2.53
N ASP A 18 1.82 18.01 1.58
CA ASP A 18 1.59 17.20 0.37
C ASP A 18 1.49 15.71 0.70
N VAL A 19 2.29 15.21 1.64
CA VAL A 19 2.17 13.83 2.15
C VAL A 19 0.81 13.62 2.80
N SER A 20 0.36 14.55 3.66
CA SER A 20 -0.95 14.44 4.31
C SER A 20 -2.09 14.45 3.29
N ALA A 21 -2.04 15.35 2.30
CA ALA A 21 -3.04 15.42 1.24
C ALA A 21 -3.09 14.11 0.44
N PHE A 22 -1.93 13.54 0.11
CA PHE A 22 -1.86 12.25 -0.59
C PHE A 22 -2.46 11.12 0.24
N LEU A 23 -2.14 11.03 1.54
CA LEU A 23 -2.69 9.99 2.42
C LEU A 23 -4.21 10.11 2.59
N HIS A 24 -4.76 11.34 2.61
CA HIS A 24 -6.21 11.54 2.61
C HIS A 24 -6.87 11.01 1.33
N GLN A 25 -6.32 11.37 0.17
CA GLN A 25 -6.81 10.86 -1.11
C GLN A 25 -6.72 9.34 -1.20
N LEU A 26 -5.62 8.77 -0.72
CA LEU A 26 -5.44 7.33 -0.67
C LEU A 26 -6.50 6.67 0.23
N ALA A 27 -6.77 7.24 1.41
CA ALA A 27 -7.81 6.75 2.31
C ALA A 27 -9.20 6.77 1.65
N ASP A 28 -9.53 7.84 0.93
CA ASP A 28 -10.79 7.94 0.18
C ASP A 28 -10.89 6.82 -0.87
N LYS A 29 -9.81 6.57 -1.63
CA LYS A 29 -9.76 5.50 -2.64
C LYS A 29 -9.80 4.10 -2.05
N ILE A 30 -9.20 3.89 -0.89
CA ILE A 30 -9.35 2.62 -0.15
C ILE A 30 -10.80 2.42 0.26
N SER A 31 -11.49 3.46 0.72
CA SER A 31 -12.90 3.39 1.08
C SER A 31 -13.81 3.09 -0.11
N GLU A 32 -13.44 3.51 -1.33
CA GLU A 32 -14.13 3.17 -2.57
C GLU A 32 -13.86 1.72 -3.03
N GLY A 33 -12.87 1.03 -2.44
CA GLY A 33 -12.49 -0.34 -2.81
C GLY A 33 -11.63 -0.42 -4.09
N GLN A 34 -11.21 0.71 -4.66
CA GLN A 34 -10.39 0.75 -5.86
C GLN A 34 -9.36 1.87 -5.79
N VAL A 35 -8.09 1.51 -6.02
CA VAL A 35 -6.98 2.46 -6.09
C VAL A 35 -6.33 2.36 -7.46
N ILE A 36 -6.19 3.50 -8.14
CA ILE A 36 -5.44 3.61 -9.38
C ILE A 36 -4.19 4.44 -9.10
N LEU A 37 -3.01 3.83 -9.22
CA LEU A 37 -1.73 4.52 -9.06
C LEU A 37 -1.16 4.83 -10.44
N ARG A 38 -0.67 6.06 -10.63
CA ARG A 38 -0.13 6.55 -11.89
C ARG A 38 1.16 7.33 -11.67
N GLN A 39 2.18 7.05 -12.48
CA GLN A 39 3.39 7.85 -12.55
C GLN A 39 3.92 7.87 -13.99
N GLY A 40 3.82 9.03 -14.65
CA GLY A 40 4.22 9.16 -16.05
C GLY A 40 3.36 8.28 -16.98
N GLN A 41 3.97 7.27 -17.59
CA GLN A 41 3.29 6.29 -18.45
C GLN A 41 2.90 5.00 -17.71
N GLU A 42 3.32 4.84 -16.46
CA GLU A 42 2.99 3.66 -15.65
C GLU A 42 1.65 3.87 -14.95
N GLU A 43 0.80 2.84 -15.02
CA GLU A 43 -0.51 2.79 -14.37
C GLU A 43 -0.76 1.39 -13.84
N ILE A 44 -1.23 1.29 -12.59
CA ILE A 44 -1.73 0.05 -12.02
C ILE A 44 -3.08 0.32 -11.34
N THR A 45 -4.01 -0.62 -11.53
CA THR A 45 -5.31 -0.62 -10.85
C THR A 45 -5.34 -1.74 -9.83
N LEU A 46 -5.66 -1.40 -8.59
CA LEU A 46 -5.80 -2.32 -7.46
C LEU A 46 -7.27 -2.39 -7.08
N GLN A 47 -7.85 -3.60 -7.08
CA GLN A 47 -9.17 -3.86 -6.51
C GLN A 47 -8.94 -4.37 -5.09
N LEU A 48 -9.45 -3.65 -4.10
CA LEU A 48 -9.26 -3.97 -2.69
C LEU A 48 -10.48 -4.73 -2.16
N PRO A 49 -10.31 -5.89 -1.50
CA PRO A 49 -11.41 -6.58 -0.86
C PRO A 49 -11.89 -5.83 0.38
N GLN A 50 -13.08 -6.19 0.87
CA GLN A 50 -13.69 -5.57 2.06
C GLN A 50 -12.83 -5.71 3.33
N HIS A 51 -12.00 -6.76 3.41
CA HIS A 51 -11.16 -7.06 4.55
C HIS A 51 -9.68 -6.89 4.19
N LEU A 52 -9.03 -5.96 4.87
CA LEU A 52 -7.62 -5.63 4.70
C LEU A 52 -6.85 -5.91 5.99
N ILE A 53 -5.57 -6.22 5.86
CA ILE A 53 -4.61 -6.26 6.96
C ILE A 53 -3.81 -4.97 6.90
N LEU A 54 -3.81 -4.22 7.99
CA LEU A 54 -3.03 -2.99 8.14
C LEU A 54 -1.86 -3.24 9.10
N GLU A 55 -0.65 -2.96 8.64
CA GLU A 55 0.58 -3.05 9.42
C GLU A 55 1.24 -1.67 9.47
N VAL A 56 1.72 -1.27 10.65
CA VAL A 56 2.40 0.01 10.86
C VAL A 56 3.69 -0.24 11.62
N GLN A 57 4.79 0.28 11.08
CA GLN A 57 6.12 0.06 11.62
C GLN A 57 6.92 1.37 11.62
N VAL A 58 7.73 1.57 12.65
CA VAL A 58 8.66 2.70 12.76
C VAL A 58 10.05 2.14 12.99
N GLU A 59 11.03 2.61 12.23
CA GLU A 59 12.41 2.14 12.32
C GLU A 59 13.41 3.30 12.31
N ASP A 60 14.53 3.05 13.00
CA ASP A 60 15.74 3.86 12.94
C ASP A 60 16.83 3.03 12.26
N GLU A 61 17.27 3.47 11.08
CA GLU A 61 18.33 2.82 10.34
C GLU A 61 19.59 3.69 10.34
N ASP A 62 20.69 3.18 10.93
CA ASP A 62 21.99 3.85 10.87
C ASP A 62 22.57 3.73 9.45
N LYS A 63 22.49 4.82 8.68
CA LYS A 63 23.04 4.94 7.32
C LYS A 63 24.52 5.37 7.33
N ARG A 64 25.24 5.16 8.43
CA ARG A 64 26.66 5.48 8.64
C ARG A 64 26.95 6.95 8.37
N SER A 65 27.49 7.26 7.19
CA SER A 65 27.89 8.62 6.81
C SER A 65 26.70 9.58 6.65
N LYS A 66 25.48 9.06 6.49
CA LYS A 66 24.26 9.87 6.40
C LYS A 66 23.53 10.05 7.74
N GLY A 67 24.04 9.46 8.82
CA GLY A 67 23.40 9.45 10.13
C GLY A 67 22.21 8.49 10.22
N ILE A 68 21.37 8.69 11.22
CA ILE A 68 20.17 7.87 11.45
C ILE A 68 19.08 8.33 10.47
N GLN A 69 18.54 7.40 9.70
CA GLN A 69 17.35 7.60 8.90
C GLN A 69 16.15 7.05 9.69
N HIS A 70 15.13 7.88 9.83
CA HIS A 70 13.85 7.48 10.42
C HIS A 70 12.89 7.09 9.30
N SER A 71 12.25 5.93 9.42
CA SER A 71 11.16 5.50 8.54
C SER A 71 9.88 5.25 9.34
N LEU A 72 8.75 5.66 8.77
CA LEU A 72 7.42 5.24 9.17
C LEU A 72 6.81 4.53 7.96
N GLU A 73 6.52 3.25 8.12
CA GLU A 73 5.93 2.41 7.09
C GLU A 73 4.47 2.11 7.44
N VAL A 74 3.62 2.23 6.43
CA VAL A 74 2.20 1.86 6.51
C VAL A 74 1.96 0.88 5.37
N GLU A 75 1.74 -0.38 5.71
CA GLU A 75 1.56 -1.45 4.75
C GLU A 75 0.13 -1.97 4.80
N ILE A 76 -0.48 -2.15 3.62
CA ILE A 76 -1.82 -2.69 3.45
C ILE A 76 -1.69 -3.97 2.66
N LYS A 77 -2.09 -5.09 3.27
CA LYS A 77 -2.02 -6.43 2.69
C LYS A 77 -3.43 -6.97 2.52
N TRP A 78 -3.61 -7.76 1.48
CA TRP A 78 -4.84 -8.51 1.26
C TRP A 78 -4.53 -9.81 0.52
N PHE A 79 -5.47 -10.73 0.61
CA PHE A 79 -5.52 -11.90 -0.25
C PHE A 79 -6.59 -11.65 -1.30
N ASP A 80 -6.45 -12.28 -2.46
CA ASP A 80 -7.60 -12.45 -3.35
C ASP A 80 -8.69 -13.13 -2.53
N ASP A 81 -9.88 -12.56 -2.56
CA ASP A 81 -11.06 -13.10 -1.91
C ASP A 81 -11.14 -14.59 -2.22
N GLY A 82 -10.93 -15.42 -1.18
CA GLY A 82 -11.01 -16.86 -1.32
C GLY A 82 -12.41 -17.20 -1.79
N LYS A 83 -12.59 -17.44 -3.09
CA LYS A 83 -13.84 -17.93 -3.67
C LYS A 83 -14.10 -19.35 -3.20
N GLY A 84 -14.55 -19.48 -1.96
CA GLY A 84 -15.35 -20.59 -1.46
C GLY A 84 -16.75 -20.05 -1.24
N GLY A 85 -17.56 -19.99 -2.31
CA GLY A 85 -18.99 -19.82 -2.14
C GLY A 85 -19.55 -20.94 -1.25
N PRO A 86 -20.64 -20.71 -0.49
CA PRO A 86 -21.20 -21.75 0.35
C PRO A 86 -21.56 -22.97 -0.49
N LEU A 87 -21.31 -24.16 0.07
CA LEU A 87 -21.82 -25.41 -0.49
C LEU A 87 -23.35 -25.33 -0.49
N GLU A 88 -23.95 -25.12 -1.66
CA GLU A 88 -25.40 -25.28 -1.81
C GLU A 88 -25.72 -26.77 -1.93
N LEU A 89 -26.67 -27.22 -1.12
CA LEU A 89 -27.36 -28.49 -1.30
C LEU A 89 -28.72 -28.18 -1.93
N GLY A 90 -29.04 -28.90 -3.01
CA GLY A 90 -30.39 -28.91 -3.59
C GLY A 90 -31.42 -29.48 -2.64
#